data_AF-A0A2I1I448-F1
#
_entry.id   AF-A0A2I1I448-F1
#
_cell.length_a   1.000
_cell.length_b   1.000
_cell.length_c   1.000
_cell.angle_alpha   90.00
_cell.angle_beta   90.00
_cell.angle_gamma   90.00
#
_symmetry.space_group_name_H-M   'P 1'
#
loop_
_entity.id
_entity.type
_entity.pdbx_description
1 polymer ?
#
loop_
_entity_poly.entity_id
_entity_poly.type
_entity_poly.pdbx_seq_one_letter_code
_entity_poly.pdbx_strand_id
1 'polypeptide(L)'
;MLFEVYGEHAAYQWIGWALVFAALIGANEIARRTKAGGIFCFLVLPAILTVYFIAIYVGAGQGVEWALNNPTYVHMNSWFHYAKLYAATAGCIGFMMLKYGWGKIGRSHAFKCFPFVIVAINILIAVVSDFESAFRAFGTTWVSSEGVTLMGGWHNVFNGIAGLINIFLMTGWFGIYASRKKQDMLWPDMTWVFIVAYDLWNFCYTYNCLPTHAWYCGVALLLAPTVANAFWNKGGWIQNRANTLALWCMFAQVVPAFQDYSNFSVQSVNNPNVNLFVSILALVANILALGYVIYRSRKLGRNPYTNEIFVGTKDFEAAMARREGVATA
;
A
#
# COMPACT_ATOMS: atom_id res chain seq x y z
N MET A 1 -24.10 6.20 3.01
CA MET A 1 -22.93 6.22 3.92
C MET A 1 -21.98 5.11 3.49
N LEU A 2 -20.66 5.29 3.64
CA LEU A 2 -19.65 4.29 3.23
C LEU A 2 -19.20 3.39 4.40
N PHE A 3 -19.36 3.83 5.64
CA PHE A 3 -18.92 3.09 6.83
C PHE A 3 -19.95 3.15 7.93
N GLU A 4 -20.00 2.10 8.75
CA GLU A 4 -20.83 2.01 9.95
C GLU A 4 -20.15 2.70 11.14
N VAL A 5 -19.89 4.01 10.99
CA VAL A 5 -19.23 4.86 12.00
C VAL A 5 -20.21 5.75 12.76
N TYR A 6 -21.40 5.22 13.03
CA TYR A 6 -22.50 5.89 13.73
C TYR A 6 -23.04 4.98 14.83
N GLY A 7 -23.45 5.55 15.97
CA GLY A 7 -23.94 4.81 17.15
C GLY A 7 -23.02 4.88 18.36
N GLU A 8 -23.23 4.01 19.35
CA GLU A 8 -22.55 4.04 20.66
C GLU A 8 -21.02 3.86 20.58
N HIS A 9 -20.53 3.17 19.55
CA HIS A 9 -19.10 2.91 19.34
C HIS A 9 -18.41 3.92 18.41
N ALA A 10 -19.15 4.89 17.83
CA ALA A 10 -18.60 5.83 16.85
C ALA A 10 -17.38 6.60 17.37
N ALA A 11 -17.43 7.07 18.62
CA ALA A 11 -16.30 7.77 19.24
C ALA A 11 -15.03 6.91 19.29
N TYR A 12 -15.15 5.63 19.65
CA TYR A 12 -14.02 4.70 19.67
C TYR A 12 -13.45 4.48 18.26
N GLN A 13 -14.30 4.31 17.25
CA GLN A 13 -13.89 4.10 15.86
C GLN A 13 -13.15 5.31 15.26
N TRP A 14 -13.59 6.54 15.56
CA TRP A 14 -12.92 7.78 15.14
C TRP A 14 -11.60 8.02 15.90
N ILE A 15 -11.58 7.74 17.21
CA ILE A 15 -10.34 7.81 18.01
C ILE A 15 -9.32 6.77 17.53
N GLY A 16 -9.76 5.54 17.33
CA GLY A 16 -8.93 4.45 16.79
C GLY A 16 -8.33 4.84 15.44
N TRP A 17 -9.12 5.45 14.56
CA TRP A 17 -8.63 5.96 13.28
C TRP A 17 -7.53 7.02 13.47
N ALA A 18 -7.77 8.02 14.32
CA ALA A 18 -6.81 9.08 14.57
C ALA A 18 -5.50 8.55 15.18
N LEU A 19 -5.61 7.58 16.10
CA LEU A 19 -4.46 6.92 16.72
C LEU A 19 -3.66 6.11 15.69
N VAL A 20 -4.31 5.29 14.86
CA VAL A 20 -3.64 4.52 13.80
C VAL A 20 -2.96 5.45 12.82
N PHE A 21 -3.66 6.51 12.39
CA PHE A 21 -3.13 7.50 11.48
C PHE A 21 -1.87 8.19 12.04
N ALA A 22 -1.93 8.66 13.29
CA ALA A 22 -0.79 9.29 13.96
C ALA A 22 0.37 8.31 14.20
N ALA A 23 0.07 7.09 14.63
CA ALA A 23 1.05 6.04 14.87
C ALA A 23 1.77 5.62 13.58
N LEU A 24 1.06 5.48 12.46
CA LEU A 24 1.65 5.16 11.17
C LEU A 24 2.59 6.27 10.68
N ILE A 25 2.18 7.54 10.83
CA ILE A 25 3.04 8.69 10.50
C ILE A 25 4.29 8.69 11.39
N GLY A 26 4.12 8.54 12.71
CA GLY A 26 5.22 8.53 13.66
C GLY A 26 6.21 7.38 13.44
N ALA A 27 5.71 6.16 13.28
CA ALA A 27 6.52 4.97 13.04
C ALA A 27 7.24 5.03 11.69
N ASN A 28 6.56 5.51 10.63
CA ASN A 28 7.21 5.77 9.34
C ASN A 28 8.34 6.80 9.50
N GLU A 29 8.13 7.86 10.28
CA GLU A 29 9.14 8.89 10.48
C GLU A 29 10.38 8.34 11.19
N ILE A 30 10.19 7.51 12.22
CA ILE A 30 11.28 6.84 12.94
C ILE A 30 12.04 5.88 12.01
N ALA A 31 11.31 5.05 11.26
CA ALA A 31 11.89 4.08 10.33
C ALA A 31 12.66 4.77 9.17
N ARG A 32 12.20 5.94 8.72
CA ARG A 32 12.79 6.71 7.62
C ARG A 32 14.03 7.49 8.05
N ARG A 33 13.99 8.12 9.23
CA ARG A 33 15.04 9.06 9.68
C ARG A 33 16.37 8.40 10.00
N THR A 34 16.36 7.15 10.45
CA THR A 34 17.57 6.46 10.91
C THR A 34 17.81 5.14 10.19
N LYS A 35 19.08 4.80 9.95
CA LYS A 35 19.47 3.49 9.39
C LYS A 35 19.13 2.35 10.34
N ALA A 36 19.33 2.54 11.64
CA ALA A 36 18.99 1.57 12.67
C ALA A 36 17.47 1.33 12.76
N GLY A 37 16.66 2.40 12.71
CA GLY A 37 15.20 2.28 12.70
C GLY A 37 14.68 1.50 11.49
N GLY A 38 15.19 1.79 10.28
CA GLY A 38 14.85 1.02 9.09
C GLY A 38 15.26 -0.45 9.17
N ILE A 39 16.48 -0.75 9.66
CA ILE A 39 16.94 -2.14 9.86
C ILE A 39 16.07 -2.87 10.89
N PHE A 40 15.79 -2.24 12.01
CA PHE A 40 14.97 -2.83 13.05
C PHE A 40 13.55 -3.13 12.53
N CYS A 41 12.89 -2.15 11.92
CA CYS A 41 11.51 -2.27 11.44
C CYS A 41 11.35 -3.22 10.26
N PHE A 42 12.34 -3.34 9.36
CA PHE A 42 12.18 -4.08 8.10
C PHE A 42 13.10 -5.30 7.93
N LEU A 43 14.01 -5.58 8.87
CA LEU A 43 14.80 -6.82 8.88
C LEU A 43 14.60 -7.60 10.19
N VAL A 44 14.83 -6.97 11.34
CA VAL A 44 14.75 -7.65 12.64
C VAL A 44 13.32 -8.02 12.98
N LEU A 45 12.39 -7.06 12.93
CA LEU A 45 11.00 -7.27 13.26
C LEU A 45 10.32 -8.31 12.33
N PRO A 46 10.49 -8.26 10.99
CA PRO A 46 9.98 -9.31 10.11
C PRO A 46 10.58 -10.68 10.40
N ALA A 47 11.88 -10.78 10.72
CA ALA A 47 12.50 -12.06 11.05
C ALA A 47 11.89 -12.68 12.31
N ILE A 48 11.65 -11.88 13.35
CA ILE A 48 10.96 -12.32 14.57
C ILE A 48 9.54 -12.80 14.24
N LEU A 49 8.81 -12.04 13.40
CA LEU A 49 7.46 -12.40 12.98
C LEU A 49 7.44 -13.67 12.14
N THR A 50 8.41 -13.89 11.26
CA THR A 50 8.53 -15.14 10.49
C THR A 50 8.70 -16.33 11.43
N VAL A 51 9.54 -16.23 12.47
CA VAL A 51 9.67 -17.29 13.48
C VAL A 51 8.36 -17.51 14.23
N TYR A 52 7.66 -16.44 14.62
CA TYR A 52 6.35 -16.51 15.26
C TYR A 52 5.29 -17.21 14.38
N PHE A 53 5.20 -16.86 13.11
CA PHE A 53 4.26 -17.50 12.17
C PHE A 53 4.60 -18.98 11.96
N ILE A 54 5.87 -19.33 11.77
CA ILE A 54 6.30 -20.73 11.63
C ILE A 54 5.90 -21.53 12.88
N ALA A 55 6.14 -20.99 14.09
CA ALA A 55 5.77 -21.66 15.32
C ALA A 55 4.26 -21.93 15.42
N ILE A 56 3.42 -20.99 15.00
CA ILE A 56 1.97 -21.16 14.94
C ILE A 56 1.57 -22.23 13.93
N TYR A 57 2.07 -22.16 12.69
CA TYR A 57 1.68 -23.12 11.65
C TYR A 57 2.14 -24.55 11.97
N VAL A 58 3.34 -24.70 12.52
CA VAL A 58 3.86 -26.01 12.97
C VAL A 58 3.03 -26.53 14.15
N GLY A 59 2.74 -25.67 15.14
CA GLY A 59 1.90 -26.05 16.29
C GLY A 59 0.47 -26.42 15.87
N ALA A 60 -0.13 -25.68 14.94
CA ALA A 60 -1.45 -25.97 14.39
C ALA A 60 -1.45 -27.29 13.59
N GLY A 61 -0.41 -27.53 12.78
CA GLY A 61 -0.23 -28.79 12.05
C GLY A 61 -0.01 -30.00 12.96
N GLN A 62 0.50 -29.79 14.17
CA GLN A 62 0.64 -30.81 15.23
C GLN A 62 -0.63 -30.95 16.11
N GLY A 63 -1.69 -30.19 15.82
CA GLY A 63 -2.95 -30.24 16.58
C GLY A 63 -2.88 -29.58 17.95
N VAL A 64 -1.90 -28.71 18.21
CA VAL A 64 -1.72 -28.09 19.53
C VAL A 64 -2.72 -26.97 19.73
N GLU A 65 -3.49 -27.05 20.83
CA GLU A 65 -4.65 -26.21 21.09
C GLU A 65 -4.34 -24.71 21.12
N TRP A 66 -3.20 -24.29 21.70
CA TRP A 66 -2.82 -22.87 21.74
C TRP A 66 -2.56 -22.29 20.35
N ALA A 67 -2.08 -23.11 19.40
CA ALA A 67 -1.76 -22.67 18.05
C ALA A 67 -3.01 -22.66 17.16
N LEU A 68 -3.90 -23.65 17.32
CA LEU A 68 -5.18 -23.71 16.64
C LEU A 68 -6.12 -22.55 17.02
N ASN A 69 -6.08 -22.12 18.28
CA ASN A 69 -6.89 -21.02 18.79
C ASN A 69 -6.19 -19.66 18.71
N ASN A 70 -4.97 -19.59 18.14
CA ASN A 70 -4.25 -18.33 18.04
C ASN A 70 -4.99 -17.38 17.06
N PRO A 71 -5.28 -16.12 17.45
CA PRO A 71 -5.99 -15.17 16.59
C PRO A 71 -5.33 -14.94 15.22
N THR A 72 -4.00 -15.00 15.14
CA THR A 72 -3.26 -14.90 13.87
C THR A 72 -3.58 -16.08 12.95
N TYR A 73 -3.75 -17.29 13.50
CA TYR A 73 -4.11 -18.48 12.73
C TYR A 73 -5.59 -18.51 12.33
N VAL A 74 -6.48 -17.97 13.17
CA VAL A 74 -7.93 -18.01 12.93
C VAL A 74 -8.38 -16.90 11.98
N HIS A 75 -7.82 -15.69 12.12
CA HIS A 75 -8.31 -14.50 11.41
C HIS A 75 -7.35 -13.96 10.34
N MET A 76 -6.10 -14.43 10.27
CA MET A 76 -5.06 -13.88 9.38
C MET A 76 -4.34 -14.98 8.57
N ASN A 77 -5.03 -16.08 8.27
CA ASN A 77 -4.47 -17.25 7.59
C ASN A 77 -4.40 -17.12 6.06
N SER A 78 -5.07 -16.12 5.48
CA SER A 78 -5.12 -15.97 4.03
C SER A 78 -3.73 -15.72 3.46
N TRP A 79 -3.43 -16.39 2.34
CA TRP A 79 -2.19 -16.23 1.58
C TRP A 79 -1.89 -14.75 1.28
N PHE A 80 -2.95 -13.95 1.12
CA PHE A 80 -2.89 -12.54 0.80
C PHE A 80 -2.16 -11.72 1.86
N HIS A 81 -2.43 -11.94 3.15
CA HIS A 81 -1.83 -11.14 4.23
C HIS A 81 -0.32 -11.34 4.28
N TYR A 82 0.14 -12.59 4.13
CA TYR A 82 1.56 -12.92 4.08
C TYR A 82 2.22 -12.39 2.81
N ALA A 83 1.60 -12.58 1.65
CA ALA A 83 2.12 -12.07 0.39
C ALA A 83 2.31 -10.55 0.44
N LYS A 84 1.33 -9.83 0.99
CA LYS A 84 1.38 -8.37 1.14
C LYS A 84 2.43 -7.93 2.16
N LEU A 85 2.52 -8.59 3.32
CA LEU A 85 3.54 -8.30 4.32
C LEU A 85 4.96 -8.43 3.73
N TYR A 86 5.25 -9.56 3.11
CA TYR A 86 6.59 -9.85 2.60
C TYR A 86 6.92 -9.03 1.36
N ALA A 87 5.95 -8.77 0.47
CA ALA A 87 6.15 -7.86 -0.67
C ALA A 87 6.42 -6.41 -0.22
N ALA A 88 5.69 -5.91 0.78
CA ALA A 88 5.93 -4.59 1.36
C ALA A 88 7.29 -4.52 2.08
N THR A 89 7.65 -5.55 2.84
CA THR A 89 8.94 -5.65 3.53
C THR A 89 10.10 -5.71 2.55
N ALA A 90 10.01 -6.52 1.50
CA ALA A 90 11.01 -6.60 0.43
C ALA A 90 11.17 -5.25 -0.29
N GLY A 91 10.06 -4.53 -0.51
CA GLY A 91 10.08 -3.16 -1.02
C GLY A 91 10.87 -2.22 -0.11
N CYS A 92 10.59 -2.24 1.19
CA CYS A 92 11.31 -1.41 2.17
C CYS A 92 12.81 -1.73 2.21
N ILE A 93 13.19 -3.02 2.19
CA ILE A 93 14.59 -3.45 2.14
C ILE A 93 15.26 -2.96 0.86
N GLY A 94 14.63 -3.13 -0.30
CA GLY A 94 15.18 -2.67 -1.57
C GLY A 94 15.31 -1.16 -1.66
N PHE A 95 14.38 -0.40 -1.06
CA PHE A 95 14.49 1.06 -0.95
C PHE A 95 15.67 1.46 -0.06
N MET A 96 15.89 0.75 1.05
CA MET A 96 17.10 0.96 1.87
C MET A 96 18.38 0.62 1.10
N MET A 97 18.38 -0.44 0.30
CA MET A 97 19.52 -0.81 -0.55
C MET A 97 19.85 0.28 -1.57
N LEU A 98 18.83 0.87 -2.21
CA LEU A 98 18.98 2.00 -3.13
C LEU A 98 19.46 3.27 -2.41
N LYS A 99 18.80 3.61 -1.31
CA LYS A 99 19.08 4.81 -0.51
C LYS A 99 20.49 4.83 0.07
N TYR A 100 20.97 3.69 0.60
CA TYR A 100 22.29 3.59 1.23
C TYR A 100 23.37 3.00 0.30
N GLY A 101 23.03 2.70 -0.96
CA GLY A 101 23.96 2.10 -1.92
C GLY A 101 24.57 0.78 -1.44
N TRP A 102 23.78 -0.06 -0.77
CA TRP A 102 24.25 -1.33 -0.23
C TRP A 102 24.62 -2.31 -1.36
N GLY A 103 25.88 -2.77 -1.31
CA GLY A 103 26.44 -3.71 -2.28
C GLY A 103 26.62 -3.14 -3.69
N LYS A 104 26.98 -4.01 -4.64
CA LYS A 104 27.09 -3.66 -6.07
C LYS A 104 25.71 -3.48 -6.73
N ILE A 105 24.68 -4.13 -6.19
CA ILE A 105 23.30 -4.11 -6.71
C ILE A 105 22.63 -2.75 -6.44
N GLY A 106 22.73 -2.22 -5.22
CA GLY A 106 22.15 -0.92 -4.86
C GLY A 106 22.74 0.28 -5.62
N ARG A 107 23.94 0.14 -6.21
CA ARG A 107 24.60 1.16 -7.05
C ARG A 107 24.36 0.97 -8.55
N SER A 108 23.71 -0.12 -8.96
CA SER A 108 23.48 -0.41 -10.38
C SER A 108 22.34 0.45 -10.93
N HIS A 109 22.53 0.98 -12.14
CA HIS A 109 21.48 1.71 -12.86
C HIS A 109 20.24 0.84 -13.13
N ALA A 110 20.42 -0.47 -13.31
CA ALA A 110 19.33 -1.42 -13.52
C ALA A 110 18.44 -1.57 -12.27
N PHE A 111 19.01 -1.45 -11.07
CA PHE A 111 18.27 -1.57 -9.81
C PHE A 111 17.38 -0.35 -9.54
N LYS A 112 17.55 0.75 -10.27
CA LYS A 112 16.61 1.89 -10.20
C LYS A 112 15.20 1.53 -10.67
N CYS A 113 15.02 0.47 -11.48
CA CYS A 113 13.70 -0.02 -11.85
C CYS A 113 13.03 -0.84 -10.73
N PHE A 114 13.78 -1.26 -9.69
CA PHE A 114 13.26 -2.10 -8.61
C PHE A 114 12.00 -1.51 -7.94
N PRO A 115 11.93 -0.20 -7.62
CA PRO A 115 10.73 0.37 -7.02
C PRO A 115 9.50 0.29 -7.90
N PHE A 116 9.66 0.41 -9.22
CA PHE A 116 8.56 0.16 -10.15
C PHE A 116 8.10 -1.30 -10.08
N VAL A 117 9.03 -2.25 -10.17
CA VAL A 117 8.72 -3.68 -10.19
C VAL A 117 8.01 -4.12 -8.91
N ILE A 118 8.49 -3.73 -7.73
CA ILE A 118 7.87 -4.14 -6.47
C ILE A 118 6.48 -3.52 -6.29
N VAL A 119 6.28 -2.28 -6.75
CA VAL A 119 4.95 -1.63 -6.69
C VAL A 119 3.99 -2.30 -7.66
N ALA A 120 4.44 -2.61 -8.87
CA ALA A 120 3.66 -3.37 -9.84
C ALA A 120 3.25 -4.74 -9.27
N ILE A 121 4.17 -5.47 -8.63
CA ILE A 121 3.86 -6.75 -7.97
C ILE A 121 2.82 -6.55 -6.86
N ASN A 122 2.97 -5.54 -6.00
CA ASN A 122 2.00 -5.25 -4.95
C ASN A 122 0.60 -4.93 -5.51
N ILE A 123 0.53 -4.20 -6.62
CA ILE A 123 -0.73 -3.92 -7.32
C ILE A 123 -1.29 -5.21 -7.91
N LEU A 124 -0.46 -6.03 -8.57
CA LEU A 124 -0.87 -7.29 -9.17
C LEU A 124 -1.42 -8.28 -8.13
N ILE A 125 -0.83 -8.37 -6.94
CA ILE A 125 -1.36 -9.22 -5.85
C ILE A 125 -2.80 -8.81 -5.49
N ALA A 126 -3.08 -7.51 -5.41
CA ALA A 126 -4.43 -7.02 -5.17
C ALA A 126 -5.37 -7.25 -6.37
N VAL A 127 -4.89 -7.05 -7.60
CA VAL A 127 -5.66 -7.34 -8.82
C VAL A 127 -6.04 -8.82 -8.93
N VAL A 128 -5.13 -9.73 -8.59
CA VAL A 128 -5.40 -11.17 -8.53
C VAL A 128 -6.45 -11.47 -7.46
N SER A 129 -6.36 -10.84 -6.28
CA SER A 129 -7.37 -10.97 -5.22
C SER A 129 -8.75 -10.44 -5.62
N ASP A 130 -8.82 -9.34 -6.38
CA ASP A 130 -10.05 -8.83 -6.98
C ASP A 130 -10.66 -9.85 -7.95
N PHE A 131 -9.87 -10.35 -8.90
CA PHE A 131 -10.36 -11.34 -9.86
C PHE A 131 -10.73 -12.66 -9.18
N GLU A 132 -9.97 -13.12 -8.19
CA GLU A 132 -10.31 -14.31 -7.40
C GLU A 132 -11.67 -14.14 -6.70
N SER A 133 -11.92 -12.98 -6.11
CA SER A 133 -13.22 -12.64 -5.50
C SER A 133 -14.34 -12.63 -6.55
N ALA A 134 -14.06 -12.08 -7.73
CA ALA A 134 -15.01 -12.07 -8.85
C ALA A 134 -15.33 -13.49 -9.33
N PHE A 135 -14.32 -14.35 -9.49
CA PHE A 135 -14.50 -15.72 -10.00
C PHE A 135 -15.18 -16.64 -8.98
N ARG A 136 -14.82 -16.55 -7.70
CA ARG A 136 -15.34 -17.45 -6.66
C ARG A 136 -16.77 -17.15 -6.24
N ALA A 137 -17.21 -15.90 -6.35
CA ALA A 137 -18.51 -15.46 -5.82
C ALA A 137 -19.28 -14.57 -6.82
N PHE A 138 -19.16 -14.80 -8.14
CA PHE A 138 -19.79 -13.93 -9.14
C PHE A 138 -21.32 -13.88 -8.97
N GLY A 139 -21.84 -12.73 -8.52
CA GLY A 139 -23.26 -12.53 -8.26
C GLY A 139 -23.76 -13.21 -6.98
N THR A 140 -22.87 -13.74 -6.14
CA THR A 140 -23.17 -14.39 -4.87
C THR A 140 -22.26 -13.86 -3.76
N THR A 141 -22.39 -14.41 -2.54
CA THR A 141 -21.52 -14.11 -1.42
C THR A 141 -20.72 -15.35 -1.03
N TRP A 142 -19.48 -15.17 -0.61
CA TRP A 142 -18.61 -16.22 -0.10
C TRP A 142 -17.99 -15.79 1.22
N VAL A 143 -17.94 -16.70 2.19
CA VAL A 143 -17.26 -16.47 3.46
C VAL A 143 -15.81 -16.92 3.32
N SER A 144 -14.87 -15.99 3.51
CA SER A 144 -13.45 -16.28 3.44
C SER A 144 -13.01 -17.29 4.50
N SER A 145 -11.81 -17.85 4.36
CA SER A 145 -11.19 -18.69 5.39
C SER A 145 -11.01 -17.98 6.75
N GLU A 146 -11.21 -16.66 6.79
CA GLU A 146 -11.08 -15.80 7.97
C GLU A 146 -12.46 -15.40 8.54
N GLY A 147 -13.55 -15.94 7.98
CA GLY A 147 -14.92 -15.63 8.40
C GLY A 147 -15.48 -14.34 7.80
N VAL A 148 -14.83 -13.75 6.79
CA VAL A 148 -15.25 -12.48 6.20
C VAL A 148 -16.14 -12.70 4.98
N THR A 149 -17.35 -12.12 4.99
CA THR A 149 -18.28 -12.20 3.86
C THR A 149 -17.86 -11.28 2.72
N LEU A 150 -17.41 -11.88 1.62
CA LEU A 150 -17.01 -11.21 0.39
C LEU A 150 -18.10 -11.36 -0.66
N MET A 151 -18.39 -10.25 -1.35
CA MET A 151 -19.28 -10.25 -2.51
C MET A 151 -18.44 -10.28 -3.77
N GLY A 152 -18.75 -11.16 -4.72
CA GLY A 152 -18.11 -11.16 -6.03
C GLY A 152 -19.02 -10.50 -7.06
N GLY A 153 -18.46 -9.62 -7.89
CA GLY A 153 -19.26 -9.02 -8.97
C GLY A 153 -18.48 -8.14 -9.92
N TRP A 154 -19.21 -7.42 -10.78
CA TRP A 154 -18.63 -6.46 -11.74
C TRP A 154 -17.78 -5.38 -11.08
N HIS A 155 -18.06 -5.04 -9.82
CA HIS A 155 -17.25 -4.11 -9.04
C HIS A 155 -15.80 -4.60 -8.87
N ASN A 156 -15.57 -5.89 -8.63
CA ASN A 156 -14.21 -6.45 -8.56
C ASN A 156 -13.53 -6.44 -9.94
N VAL A 157 -14.27 -6.75 -11.00
CA VAL A 157 -13.72 -6.73 -12.37
C VAL A 157 -13.28 -5.32 -12.76
N PHE A 158 -14.11 -4.31 -12.50
CA PHE A 158 -13.78 -2.91 -12.77
C PHE A 158 -12.59 -2.44 -11.94
N ASN A 159 -12.52 -2.83 -10.67
CA ASN A 159 -11.39 -2.48 -9.82
C ASN A 159 -10.09 -3.20 -10.25
N GLY A 160 -10.17 -4.46 -10.65
CA GLY A 160 -9.03 -5.21 -11.21
C GLY A 160 -8.48 -4.55 -12.48
N ILE A 161 -9.37 -4.14 -13.40
CA ILE A 161 -8.98 -3.38 -14.61
C ILE A 161 -8.36 -2.03 -14.24
N ALA A 162 -8.96 -1.31 -13.28
CA ALA A 162 -8.40 -0.05 -12.78
C ALA A 162 -6.99 -0.23 -12.20
N GLY A 163 -6.72 -1.36 -11.51
CA GLY A 163 -5.40 -1.70 -11.00
C GLY A 163 -4.38 -1.97 -12.11
N LEU A 164 -4.78 -2.64 -13.18
CA LEU A 164 -3.92 -2.81 -14.36
C LEU A 164 -3.58 -1.46 -15.01
N ILE A 165 -4.58 -0.58 -15.16
CA ILE A 165 -4.36 0.79 -15.65
C ILE A 165 -3.40 1.54 -14.71
N ASN A 166 -3.57 1.37 -13.40
CA ASN A 166 -2.74 2.02 -12.39
C ASN A 166 -1.25 1.66 -12.54
N ILE A 167 -0.92 0.41 -12.89
CA ILE A 167 0.47 0.00 -13.18
C ILE A 167 1.05 0.83 -14.34
N PHE A 168 0.26 1.08 -15.38
CA PHE A 168 0.67 1.91 -16.52
C PHE A 168 0.74 3.41 -16.22
N LEU A 169 0.13 3.88 -15.12
CA LEU A 169 0.27 5.27 -14.68
C LEU A 169 1.64 5.58 -14.10
N MET A 170 2.40 4.55 -13.68
CA MET A 170 3.73 4.75 -13.14
C MET A 170 4.70 5.16 -14.26
N THR A 171 5.26 6.36 -14.12
CA THR A 171 6.12 7.00 -15.12
C THR A 171 7.51 7.30 -14.55
N GLY A 172 8.48 7.54 -15.44
CA GLY A 172 9.86 7.82 -15.06
C GLY A 172 10.51 6.69 -14.27
N TRP A 173 10.51 5.45 -14.78
CA TRP A 173 10.98 4.25 -14.06
C TRP A 173 12.43 4.34 -13.57
N PHE A 174 13.25 5.17 -14.22
CA PHE A 174 14.66 5.39 -13.84
C PHE A 174 14.90 6.73 -13.11
N GLY A 175 13.86 7.54 -12.91
CA GLY A 175 13.88 8.87 -12.27
C GLY A 175 13.89 8.79 -10.74
N ILE A 176 14.70 7.89 -10.18
CA ILE A 176 14.79 7.68 -8.73
C ILE A 176 16.06 8.35 -8.19
N TYR A 177 15.89 9.19 -7.19
CA TYR A 177 16.94 10.00 -6.59
C TYR A 177 17.00 9.83 -5.07
N ALA A 178 18.16 10.10 -4.48
CA ALA A 178 18.29 10.25 -3.03
C ALA A 178 18.14 11.73 -2.65
N SER A 179 17.57 12.00 -1.48
CA SER A 179 17.51 13.35 -0.91
C SER A 179 18.88 13.79 -0.37
N ARG A 180 19.15 15.11 -0.32
CA ARG A 180 20.39 15.70 0.25
C ARG A 180 20.75 15.17 1.62
N LYS A 181 19.76 14.92 2.49
CA LYS A 181 19.98 14.41 3.85
C LYS A 181 20.16 12.88 3.89
N LYS A 182 20.11 12.20 2.73
CA LYS A 182 20.03 10.74 2.57
C LYS A 182 18.99 10.11 3.49
N GLN A 183 17.91 10.84 3.76
CA GLN A 183 16.77 10.38 4.57
C GLN A 183 15.68 9.80 3.68
N ASP A 184 15.58 10.25 2.43
CA ASP A 184 14.48 9.91 1.53
C ASP A 184 14.94 9.43 0.18
N MET A 185 14.20 8.46 -0.34
CA MET A 185 14.16 8.12 -1.75
C MET A 185 13.08 8.97 -2.41
N LEU A 186 13.46 9.69 -3.47
CA LEU A 186 12.61 10.59 -4.22
C LEU A 186 12.28 9.94 -5.56
N TRP A 187 11.00 9.86 -5.88
CA TRP A 187 10.50 9.54 -7.21
C TRP A 187 9.60 10.70 -7.67
N PRO A 188 10.18 11.73 -8.32
CA PRO A 188 9.49 13.00 -8.60
C PRO A 188 8.31 12.89 -9.57
N ASP A 189 8.33 11.90 -10.46
CA ASP A 189 7.26 11.64 -11.43
C ASP A 189 5.99 11.05 -10.77
N MET A 190 6.08 10.59 -9.51
CA MET A 190 4.94 10.19 -8.67
C MET A 190 4.22 11.41 -8.10
N THR A 191 3.57 12.17 -8.98
CA THR A 191 2.82 13.37 -8.62
C THR A 191 1.44 13.04 -8.03
N TRP A 192 0.71 14.08 -7.62
CA TRP A 192 -0.67 13.94 -7.12
C TRP A 192 -1.59 13.16 -8.07
N VAL A 193 -1.34 13.20 -9.39
CA VAL A 193 -2.14 12.48 -10.40
C VAL A 193 -2.08 10.97 -10.17
N PHE A 194 -0.87 10.45 -9.95
CA PHE A 194 -0.68 9.03 -9.62
C PHE A 194 -1.22 8.72 -8.23
N ILE A 195 -0.88 9.54 -7.23
CA ILE A 195 -1.25 9.30 -5.83
C ILE A 195 -2.77 9.21 -5.67
N VAL A 196 -3.54 10.14 -6.26
CA VAL A 196 -5.00 10.14 -6.16
C VAL A 196 -5.60 8.95 -6.90
N ALA A 197 -5.12 8.63 -8.11
CA ALA A 197 -5.62 7.49 -8.87
C ALA A 197 -5.34 6.15 -8.15
N TYR A 198 -4.16 6.03 -7.54
CA TYR A 198 -3.76 4.89 -6.72
C TYR A 198 -4.58 4.79 -5.43
N ASP A 199 -4.74 5.89 -4.69
CA ASP A 199 -5.46 5.90 -3.42
C ASP A 199 -6.95 5.55 -3.63
N LEU A 200 -7.59 6.06 -4.69
CA LEU A 200 -8.97 5.70 -5.04
C LEU A 200 -9.11 4.22 -5.42
N TRP A 201 -8.19 3.70 -6.22
CA TRP A 201 -8.16 2.28 -6.57
C TRP A 201 -7.91 1.38 -5.35
N ASN A 202 -6.96 1.74 -4.50
CA ASN A 202 -6.62 0.94 -3.32
C ASN A 202 -7.75 1.00 -2.27
N PHE A 203 -8.39 2.16 -2.11
CA PHE A 203 -9.59 2.29 -1.30
C PHE A 203 -10.68 1.35 -1.79
N CYS A 204 -10.97 1.40 -3.09
CA CYS A 204 -11.97 0.52 -3.71
C CYS A 204 -11.62 -0.97 -3.51
N TYR A 205 -10.36 -1.34 -3.70
CA TYR A 205 -9.88 -2.70 -3.41
C TYR A 205 -10.15 -3.10 -1.97
N THR A 206 -9.76 -2.29 -0.99
CA THR A 206 -9.99 -2.60 0.42
C THR A 206 -11.48 -2.65 0.75
N TYR A 207 -12.29 -1.81 0.11
CA TYR A 207 -13.73 -1.78 0.31
C TYR A 207 -14.43 -3.04 -0.21
N ASN A 208 -13.99 -3.55 -1.37
CA ASN A 208 -14.57 -4.72 -2.04
C ASN A 208 -14.03 -6.06 -1.51
N CYS A 209 -12.73 -6.14 -1.23
CA CYS A 209 -12.04 -7.40 -0.92
C CYS A 209 -11.61 -7.52 0.55
N LEU A 210 -11.66 -6.44 1.34
CA LEU A 210 -11.29 -6.43 2.76
C LEU A 210 -12.27 -5.55 3.58
N PRO A 211 -13.57 -5.88 3.58
CA PRO A 211 -14.61 -5.01 4.15
C PRO A 211 -14.42 -4.70 5.63
N THR A 212 -13.87 -5.64 6.41
CA THR A 212 -13.51 -5.48 7.84
C THR A 212 -12.32 -4.54 8.05
N HIS A 213 -11.46 -4.37 7.04
CA HIS A 213 -10.26 -3.55 7.12
C HIS A 213 -10.38 -2.21 6.40
N ALA A 214 -11.46 -1.98 5.63
CA ALA A 214 -11.59 -0.83 4.74
C ALA A 214 -11.47 0.53 5.46
N TRP A 215 -11.87 0.63 6.72
CA TRP A 215 -11.72 1.87 7.50
C TRP A 215 -10.25 2.23 7.79
N TYR A 216 -9.48 1.26 8.29
CA TYR A 216 -8.09 1.50 8.64
C TYR A 216 -7.15 1.36 7.42
N CYS A 217 -7.28 0.28 6.67
CA CYS A 217 -6.47 0.03 5.46
C CYS A 217 -6.84 0.95 4.30
N GLY A 218 -8.13 1.27 4.11
CA GLY A 218 -8.61 2.09 2.99
C GLY A 218 -8.55 3.58 3.28
N VAL A 219 -8.66 4.01 4.54
CA VAL A 219 -8.65 5.45 4.88
C VAL A 219 -7.36 5.84 5.58
N ALA A 220 -7.10 5.33 6.79
CA ALA A 220 -5.94 5.78 7.58
C ALA A 220 -4.59 5.48 6.90
N LEU A 221 -4.44 4.26 6.39
CA LEU A 221 -3.20 3.76 5.79
C LEU A 221 -2.88 4.38 4.42
N LEU A 222 -3.89 4.78 3.65
CA LEU A 222 -3.71 5.50 2.39
C LEU A 222 -3.42 6.98 2.62
N LEU A 223 -4.13 7.58 3.57
CA LEU A 223 -3.93 8.99 3.88
C LEU A 223 -2.59 9.26 4.57
N ALA A 224 -2.09 8.37 5.43
CA ALA A 224 -0.82 8.56 6.13
C ALA A 224 0.37 8.89 5.19
N PRO A 225 0.68 8.09 4.15
CA PRO A 225 1.75 8.40 3.21
C PRO A 225 1.44 9.60 2.31
N THR A 226 0.16 9.83 1.98
CA THR A 226 -0.28 10.95 1.14
C THR A 226 -0.14 12.30 1.85
N VAL A 227 -0.56 12.38 3.12
CA VAL A 227 -0.35 13.54 4.01
C VAL A 227 1.15 13.73 4.27
N ALA A 228 1.89 12.65 4.55
CA ALA A 228 3.33 12.75 4.78
C ALA A 228 4.06 13.35 3.57
N ASN A 229 3.73 12.87 2.36
CA ASN A 229 4.28 13.37 1.11
C ASN A 229 3.85 14.82 0.82
N ALA A 230 2.61 15.19 1.13
CA ALA A 230 2.10 16.53 0.86
C ALA A 230 2.79 17.59 1.74
N PHE A 231 3.00 17.30 3.03
CA PHE A 231 3.48 18.29 4.00
C PHE A 231 4.99 18.21 4.29
N TRP A 232 5.57 17.02 4.44
CA TRP A 232 6.94 16.87 4.95
C TRP A 232 7.96 16.40 3.91
N ASN A 233 7.56 15.53 2.96
CA ASN A 233 8.52 14.90 2.08
C ASN A 233 8.04 14.71 0.63
N LYS A 234 7.70 15.80 -0.06
CA LYS A 234 7.37 15.82 -1.49
C LYS A 234 8.33 14.97 -2.34
N GLY A 235 7.77 14.01 -3.07
CA GLY A 235 8.48 13.04 -3.91
C GLY A 235 8.86 11.74 -3.18
N GLY A 236 8.66 11.66 -1.85
CA GLY A 236 8.96 10.49 -1.01
C GLY A 236 7.76 9.58 -0.77
N TRP A 237 6.63 9.82 -1.45
CA TRP A 237 5.38 9.08 -1.24
C TRP A 237 5.57 7.56 -1.24
N ILE A 238 6.33 7.02 -2.21
CA ILE A 238 6.44 5.58 -2.34
C ILE A 238 7.15 4.92 -1.16
N GLN A 239 8.17 5.59 -0.62
CA GLN A 239 8.89 5.10 0.54
C GLN A 239 7.98 5.15 1.78
N ASN A 240 7.26 6.26 1.97
CA ASN A 240 6.28 6.36 3.05
C ASN A 240 5.23 5.26 2.94
N ARG A 241 4.72 5.03 1.72
CA ARG A 241 3.67 4.05 1.45
C ARG A 241 4.12 2.63 1.77
N ALA A 242 5.31 2.23 1.33
CA ALA A 242 5.84 0.90 1.61
C ALA A 242 6.09 0.72 3.12
N ASN A 243 6.67 1.72 3.78
CA ASN A 243 6.93 1.67 5.22
C ASN A 243 5.65 1.57 6.05
N THR A 244 4.66 2.43 5.78
CA THR A 244 3.38 2.40 6.50
C THR A 244 2.62 1.11 6.22
N LEU A 245 2.65 0.62 4.98
CA LEU A 245 2.05 -0.66 4.62
C LEU A 245 2.70 -1.84 5.35
N ALA A 246 4.02 -1.92 5.36
CA ALA A 246 4.75 -3.00 6.00
C ALA A 246 4.49 -3.02 7.52
N LEU A 247 4.65 -1.86 8.18
CA LEU A 247 4.39 -1.73 9.62
C LEU A 247 2.95 -2.07 9.99
N TRP A 248 2.00 -1.66 9.14
CA TRP A 248 0.60 -1.98 9.36
C TRP A 248 0.30 -3.47 9.19
N CYS A 249 0.79 -4.10 8.13
CA CYS A 249 0.60 -5.55 7.93
C CYS A 249 1.18 -6.36 9.09
N MET A 250 2.33 -5.94 9.63
CA MET A 250 2.91 -6.56 10.84
C MET A 250 1.98 -6.42 12.04
N PHE A 251 1.44 -5.23 12.28
CA PHE A 251 0.53 -4.97 13.39
C PHE A 251 -0.80 -5.74 13.24
N ALA A 252 -1.43 -5.67 12.06
CA ALA A 252 -2.71 -6.31 11.77
C ALA A 252 -2.65 -7.83 11.94
N GLN A 253 -1.55 -8.47 11.54
CA GLN A 253 -1.41 -9.93 11.68
C GLN A 253 -1.16 -10.38 13.13
N VAL A 254 -0.51 -9.56 13.95
CA VAL A 254 -0.22 -9.88 15.36
C VAL A 254 -1.41 -9.53 16.26
N VAL A 255 -2.15 -8.47 15.93
CA VAL A 255 -3.27 -7.97 16.72
C VAL A 255 -4.54 -7.84 15.86
N PRO A 256 -5.06 -8.96 15.29
CA PRO A 256 -6.24 -8.92 14.43
C PRO A 256 -7.49 -8.41 15.15
N ALA A 257 -7.57 -8.64 16.48
CA ALA A 257 -8.64 -8.15 17.34
C ALA A 257 -8.93 -6.66 17.19
N PHE A 258 -7.91 -5.83 16.94
CA PHE A 258 -8.08 -4.40 16.77
C PHE A 258 -9.00 -4.05 15.59
N GLN A 259 -8.95 -4.83 14.50
CA GLN A 259 -9.71 -4.56 13.29
C GLN A 259 -10.94 -5.44 13.14
N ASP A 260 -10.89 -6.68 13.64
CA ASP A 260 -11.90 -7.68 13.28
C ASP A 260 -13.06 -7.73 14.29
N TYR A 261 -12.79 -7.70 15.60
CA TYR A 261 -13.81 -8.01 16.63
C TYR A 261 -13.70 -7.19 17.93
N SER A 262 -13.17 -5.96 17.87
CA SER A 262 -13.16 -5.03 19.01
C SER A 262 -14.12 -3.85 18.82
N ASN A 263 -14.28 -3.00 19.85
CA ASN A 263 -15.01 -1.73 19.78
C ASN A 263 -14.44 -0.74 18.73
N PHE A 264 -13.26 -1.03 18.19
CA PHE A 264 -12.62 -0.28 17.12
C PHE A 264 -12.94 -0.83 15.73
N SER A 265 -13.58 -2.00 15.62
CA SER A 265 -13.95 -2.62 14.34
C SER A 265 -14.96 -1.74 13.59
N VAL A 266 -14.73 -1.59 12.29
CA VAL A 266 -15.61 -0.84 11.39
C VAL A 266 -15.79 -1.67 10.13
N GLN A 267 -17.03 -2.04 9.85
CA GLN A 267 -17.39 -2.72 8.62
C GLN A 267 -17.71 -1.72 7.51
N SER A 268 -17.36 -2.07 6.29
CA SER A 268 -17.96 -1.44 5.12
C SER A 268 -19.45 -1.79 5.06
N VAL A 269 -20.25 -0.94 4.42
CA VAL A 269 -21.72 -1.13 4.33
C VAL A 269 -22.11 -2.36 3.48
N ASN A 270 -21.12 -3.03 2.88
CA ASN A 270 -21.24 -4.26 2.08
C ASN A 270 -22.45 -4.25 1.12
N ASN A 271 -22.65 -3.11 0.46
CA ASN A 271 -23.77 -2.89 -0.44
C ASN A 271 -23.27 -2.94 -1.89
N PRO A 272 -23.78 -3.85 -2.74
CA PRO A 272 -23.27 -4.03 -4.09
C PRO A 272 -23.42 -2.78 -4.98
N ASN A 273 -24.43 -1.93 -4.77
CA ASN A 273 -24.56 -0.66 -5.51
C ASN A 273 -23.47 0.34 -5.09
N VAL A 274 -23.12 0.38 -3.81
CA VAL A 274 -22.03 1.23 -3.29
C VAL A 274 -20.68 0.72 -3.79
N ASN A 275 -20.44 -0.60 -3.72
CA ASN A 275 -19.23 -1.24 -4.25
C ASN A 275 -19.05 -0.92 -5.73
N LEU A 276 -20.13 -1.04 -6.52
CA LEU A 276 -20.12 -0.72 -7.95
C LEU A 276 -19.82 0.75 -8.21
N PHE A 277 -20.47 1.66 -7.49
CA PHE A 277 -20.25 3.10 -7.64
C PHE A 277 -18.79 3.48 -7.35
N VAL A 278 -18.23 3.00 -6.22
CA VAL A 278 -16.83 3.25 -5.85
C VAL A 278 -15.86 2.67 -6.89
N SER A 279 -16.17 1.49 -7.45
CA SER A 279 -15.36 0.84 -8.49
C SER A 279 -15.38 1.59 -9.82
N ILE A 280 -16.54 2.11 -10.22
CA ILE A 280 -16.66 2.96 -11.42
C ILE A 280 -15.87 4.26 -11.22
N LEU A 281 -15.98 4.89 -10.05
CA LEU A 281 -15.23 6.10 -9.74
C LEU A 281 -13.71 5.87 -9.80
N ALA A 282 -13.23 4.77 -9.21
CA ALA A 282 -11.82 4.38 -9.27
C ALA A 282 -11.37 4.13 -10.72
N LEU A 283 -12.18 3.45 -11.54
CA LEU A 283 -11.88 3.19 -12.95
C LEU A 283 -11.81 4.49 -13.76
N VAL A 284 -12.81 5.37 -13.64
CA VAL A 284 -12.84 6.66 -14.33
C VAL A 284 -11.64 7.51 -13.94
N ALA A 285 -11.31 7.59 -12.64
CA ALA A 285 -10.16 8.34 -12.17
C ALA A 285 -8.84 7.81 -12.77
N ASN A 286 -8.66 6.49 -12.86
CA ASN A 286 -7.48 5.87 -13.46
C ASN A 286 -7.41 6.11 -14.98
N ILE A 287 -8.54 6.06 -15.69
CA ILE A 287 -8.61 6.37 -17.13
C ILE A 287 -8.24 7.84 -17.39
N LEU A 288 -8.79 8.77 -16.60
CA LEU A 288 -8.49 10.21 -16.72
C LEU A 288 -7.02 10.50 -16.41
N ALA A 289 -6.46 9.88 -15.38
CA ALA A 289 -5.04 9.98 -15.06
C ALA A 289 -4.16 9.47 -16.21
N LEU A 290 -4.54 8.35 -16.85
CA LEU A 290 -3.79 7.79 -17.98
C LEU A 290 -3.87 8.73 -19.19
N GLY A 291 -5.05 9.28 -19.47
CA GLY A 291 -5.24 10.29 -20.50
C GLY A 291 -4.33 11.51 -20.29
N TYR A 292 -4.20 11.98 -19.04
CA TYR A 292 -3.31 13.10 -18.70
C TYR A 292 -1.82 12.76 -18.91
N VAL A 293 -1.39 11.57 -18.50
CA VAL A 293 -0.04 11.05 -18.72
C VAL A 293 0.28 10.97 -20.22
N ILE A 294 -0.64 10.43 -21.03
CA ILE A 294 -0.48 10.35 -22.49
C ILE A 294 -0.42 11.74 -23.13
N TYR A 295 -1.30 12.66 -22.71
CA TYR A 295 -1.29 14.04 -23.19
C TYR A 295 0.06 14.72 -22.93
N ARG A 296 0.57 14.61 -21.69
CA ARG A 296 1.87 15.18 -21.30
C ARG A 296 3.03 14.54 -22.07
N SER A 297 3.05 13.21 -22.19
CA SER A 297 4.04 12.47 -22.97
C SER A 297 4.11 12.94 -24.42
N ARG A 298 2.95 13.08 -25.08
CA ARG A 298 2.86 13.59 -26.46
C ARG A 298 3.32 15.04 -26.57
N LYS A 299 2.90 15.91 -25.65
CA LYS A 299 3.29 17.33 -25.64
C LYS A 299 4.79 17.53 -25.47
N LEU A 300 5.45 16.69 -24.67
CA LEU A 300 6.89 16.75 -24.44
C LEU A 300 7.71 15.95 -25.46
N GLY A 301 7.08 15.13 -26.31
CA GLY A 301 7.77 14.22 -27.24
C GLY A 301 8.63 13.18 -26.52
N ARG A 302 8.25 12.77 -25.30
CA ARG A 302 9.05 11.89 -24.45
C ARG A 302 8.28 10.61 -24.11
N ASN A 303 8.98 9.48 -24.13
CA ASN A 303 8.43 8.22 -23.64
C ASN A 303 8.20 8.31 -22.12
N PRO A 304 6.98 8.04 -21.63
CA PRO A 304 6.60 8.24 -20.23
C PRO A 304 7.23 7.23 -19.26
N TYR A 305 7.69 6.09 -19.77
CA TYR A 305 8.26 5.02 -18.95
C TYR A 305 9.76 5.21 -18.73
N THR A 306 10.46 5.73 -19.74
CA THR A 306 11.92 5.95 -19.66
C THR A 306 12.29 7.37 -19.26
N ASN A 307 11.40 8.35 -19.45
CA ASN A 307 11.65 9.75 -19.12
C ASN A 307 10.62 10.29 -18.13
N GLU A 308 11.03 11.32 -17.41
CA GLU A 308 10.15 12.09 -16.54
C GLU A 308 9.25 13.01 -17.38
N ILE A 309 7.94 12.90 -17.17
CA ILE A 309 6.91 13.64 -17.93
C ILE A 309 6.24 14.75 -17.13
N PHE A 310 6.46 14.79 -15.82
CA PHE A 310 5.95 15.83 -14.94
C PHE A 310 6.93 16.99 -14.71
N VAL A 311 8.04 17.02 -15.46
CA VAL A 311 8.99 18.16 -15.47
C VAL A 311 8.26 19.49 -15.68
N GLY A 312 8.64 20.52 -14.91
CA GLY A 312 8.03 21.84 -14.95
C GLY A 312 6.69 21.96 -14.21
N THR A 313 6.22 20.90 -13.54
CA THR A 313 5.10 21.01 -12.60
C THR A 313 5.59 21.38 -11.20
N LYS A 314 4.79 22.15 -10.44
CA LYS A 314 5.14 22.60 -9.09
C LYS A 314 5.57 21.44 -8.17
N ASP A 315 4.86 20.32 -8.24
CA ASP A 315 5.14 19.14 -7.40
C ASP A 315 6.46 18.46 -7.78
N PHE A 316 6.74 18.35 -9.09
CA PHE A 316 7.98 17.79 -9.58
C PHE A 316 9.19 18.66 -9.18
N GLU A 317 9.10 19.97 -9.39
CA GLU A 317 10.17 20.90 -9.03
C GLU A 317 10.42 20.93 -7.51
N ALA A 318 9.35 20.87 -6.70
CA ALA A 318 9.46 20.80 -5.24
C ALA A 318 10.16 19.50 -4.78
N ALA A 319 9.88 18.36 -5.43
CA ALA A 319 10.59 17.11 -5.16
C ALA A 319 12.06 17.20 -5.60
N MET A 320 12.32 17.74 -6.79
CA MET A 320 13.67 17.86 -7.35
C MET A 320 14.57 18.82 -6.55
N ALA A 321 14.02 19.88 -5.96
CA ALA A 321 14.78 20.77 -5.08
C ALA A 321 15.40 20.04 -3.88
N ARG A 322 14.82 18.90 -3.47
CA ARG A 322 15.26 18.08 -2.32
C ARG A 322 16.31 17.03 -2.68
N ARG A 323 16.56 16.81 -3.98
CA ARG A 323 17.54 15.85 -4.50
C ARG A 323 18.95 16.20 -4.03
N GLU A 324 19.73 15.17 -3.72
CA GLU A 324 21.18 15.29 -3.48
C GLU A 324 21.84 15.97 -4.68
N GLY A 325 22.50 17.11 -4.44
CA GLY A 325 23.22 17.81 -5.50
C GLY A 325 24.23 16.87 -6.14
N VAL A 326 24.36 16.92 -7.47
CA VAL A 326 25.50 16.29 -8.13
C VAL A 326 26.72 16.94 -7.51
N ALA A 327 27.52 16.19 -6.75
CA ALA A 327 28.85 16.65 -6.42
C ALA A 327 29.53 16.92 -7.76
N THR A 328 29.75 18.19 -8.08
CA THR A 328 30.74 18.60 -9.06
C THR A 328 32.05 17.99 -8.57
N ALA A 329 32.39 16.83 -9.14
CA ALA A 329 33.70 16.23 -9.01
C ALA A 329 34.72 17.08 -9.77
#